data_AF-A0A8S9HH46-F1
#
_entry.id   AF-A0A8S9HH46-F1
#
_cell.length_a   1.000
_cell.length_b   1.000
_cell.length_c   1.000
_cell.angle_alpha   90.00
_cell.angle_beta   90.00
_cell.angle_gamma   90.00
#
_symmetry.space_group_name_H-M   'P 1'
#
loop_
_entity.id
_entity.type
_entity.pdbx_description
1 polymer ?
#
loop_
_entity_poly.entity_id
_entity_poly.type
_entity_poly.pdbx_seq_one_letter_code
_entity_poly.pdbx_strand_id
1 'polypeptide(L)'
;MLHQGSWFSSLMILSAIFSLTSLMLKSEGANHTVGDSSGWELLTNYTNWTQGREFHVGDVLVFNYNKDQHNVMQVNSTAYADCGRDNYISLFTNGNDSIIISEVGEHWFICAMYDHCENGQKLSINATL
;
A
#
# COMPACT_ATOMS: atom_id res chain seq x y z
N MET A 1 -6.36 -41.49 47.46
CA MET A 1 -6.05 -41.51 46.00
C MET A 1 -7.02 -40.62 45.22
N LEU A 2 -7.03 -39.29 45.44
CA LEU A 2 -7.93 -38.38 44.68
C LEU A 2 -7.26 -37.07 44.19
N HIS A 3 -5.95 -36.89 44.37
CA HIS A 3 -5.26 -35.64 44.00
C HIS A 3 -4.62 -35.63 42.61
N GLN A 4 -4.54 -36.77 41.91
CA GLN A 4 -3.83 -36.85 40.63
C GLN A 4 -4.68 -36.30 39.47
N GLY A 5 -6.01 -36.45 39.51
CA GLY A 5 -6.90 -36.09 38.40
C GLY A 5 -7.04 -34.59 38.15
N SER A 6 -7.04 -33.73 39.18
CA SER A 6 -7.27 -32.30 38.99
C SER A 6 -6.10 -31.59 38.31
N TRP A 7 -4.88 -32.06 38.56
CA TRP A 7 -3.67 -31.48 37.98
C TRP A 7 -3.57 -31.77 36.48
N PHE A 8 -3.89 -32.99 36.05
CA PHE A 8 -3.94 -33.35 34.62
C PHE A 8 -5.02 -32.57 33.86
N SER A 9 -6.19 -32.36 34.46
CA SER A 9 -7.27 -31.55 33.88
C SER A 9 -6.85 -30.10 33.68
N SER A 10 -6.19 -29.47 34.67
CA SER A 10 -5.69 -28.10 34.55
C SER A 10 -4.59 -27.94 33.50
N LEU A 11 -3.69 -28.91 33.36
CA LEU A 11 -2.64 -28.92 32.32
C LEU A 11 -3.22 -29.03 30.91
N MET A 12 -4.24 -29.87 30.71
CA MET A 12 -4.92 -29.97 29.40
C MET A 12 -5.63 -28.66 29.05
N ILE A 13 -6.32 -28.03 30.01
CA ILE A 13 -7.00 -26.75 29.80
C ILE A 13 -5.99 -25.63 29.46
N LEU A 14 -4.84 -25.57 30.15
CA LEU A 14 -3.79 -24.58 29.84
C LEU A 14 -3.21 -24.79 28.44
N SER A 15 -2.98 -26.05 28.04
CA SER A 15 -2.46 -26.36 26.70
C SER A 15 -3.44 -25.95 25.60
N ALA A 16 -4.74 -26.17 25.81
CA ALA A 16 -5.79 -25.80 24.87
C ALA A 16 -5.87 -24.27 24.68
N ILE A 17 -5.76 -23.51 25.77
CA ILE A 17 -5.76 -22.03 25.74
C ILE A 17 -4.51 -21.50 25.01
N PHE A 18 -3.34 -22.11 25.22
CA PHE A 18 -2.09 -21.69 24.54
C PHE A 18 -2.09 -22.01 23.03
N SER A 19 -2.81 -23.05 22.60
CA SER A 19 -3.05 -23.33 21.18
C SER A 19 -4.13 -22.45 20.54
N LEU A 20 -5.01 -21.82 21.32
CA LEU A 20 -6.02 -20.88 20.84
C LEU A 20 -5.44 -19.47 20.60
N THR A 21 -4.35 -19.09 21.28
CA THR A 21 -3.69 -17.78 21.11
C THR A 21 -2.72 -17.73 19.92
N SER A 22 -2.38 -18.85 19.30
CA SER A 22 -1.51 -18.89 18.10
C SER A 22 -2.19 -18.48 16.80
N LEU A 23 -3.50 -18.16 16.83
CA LEU A 23 -4.23 -17.57 15.70
C LEU A 23 -4.10 -16.03 15.72
N MET A 24 -2.87 -15.52 15.81
CA MET A 24 -2.61 -14.16 15.38
C MET A 24 -2.66 -14.18 13.86
N LEU A 25 -3.78 -13.76 13.27
CA LEU A 25 -3.89 -13.47 11.85
C LEU A 25 -2.74 -12.52 11.51
N LYS A 26 -1.72 -12.99 10.80
CA LYS A 26 -0.78 -12.11 10.13
C LYS A 26 -1.59 -11.42 9.03
N SER A 27 -2.07 -10.21 9.31
CA SER A 27 -2.57 -9.32 8.27
C SER A 27 -1.35 -8.81 7.51
N GLU A 28 -1.04 -9.46 6.39
CA GLU A 28 -0.08 -8.92 5.44
C GLU A 28 -0.83 -7.95 4.52
N GLY A 29 -0.27 -6.77 4.31
CA GLY A 29 -0.88 -5.77 3.43
C GLY A 29 -0.97 -6.27 1.98
N ALA A 30 -1.99 -5.82 1.27
CA ALA A 30 -2.21 -6.19 -0.12
C ALA A 30 -1.21 -5.46 -1.04
N ASN A 31 -0.78 -6.15 -2.11
CA ASN A 31 0.00 -5.54 -3.18
C ASN A 31 -0.93 -5.06 -4.30
N HIS A 32 -0.91 -3.76 -4.58
CA HIS A 32 -1.66 -3.13 -5.67
C HIS A 32 -0.69 -2.74 -6.78
N THR A 33 -0.74 -3.45 -7.91
CA THR A 33 0.03 -3.04 -9.10
C THR A 33 -0.68 -1.86 -9.76
N VAL A 34 -0.04 -0.70 -9.71
CA VAL A 34 -0.62 0.55 -10.21
C VAL A 34 -0.77 0.48 -11.73
N GLY A 35 -2.00 0.68 -12.21
CA GLY A 35 -2.33 0.57 -13.64
C GLY A 35 -2.44 -0.86 -14.17
N ASP A 36 -2.39 -1.87 -13.29
CA ASP A 36 -2.46 -3.29 -13.64
C ASP A 36 -1.45 -3.66 -14.77
N SER A 37 -1.93 -4.19 -15.89
CA SER A 37 -1.07 -4.56 -17.02
C SER A 37 -0.48 -3.37 -17.78
N SER A 38 -1.08 -2.19 -17.66
CA SER A 38 -0.58 -0.96 -18.31
C SER A 38 0.60 -0.37 -17.55
N GLY A 39 0.69 -0.62 -16.24
CA GLY A 39 1.69 -0.04 -15.38
C GLY A 39 1.53 1.47 -15.15
N TRP A 40 2.60 2.09 -14.67
CA TRP A 40 2.70 3.53 -14.47
C TRP A 40 3.12 4.22 -15.78
N GLU A 41 2.13 4.50 -16.62
CA GLU A 41 2.29 5.02 -17.98
C GLU A 41 1.31 6.18 -18.25
N LEU A 42 1.60 6.96 -19.30
CA LEU A 42 0.67 7.91 -19.91
C LEU A 42 -0.56 7.19 -20.47
N LEU A 43 -1.69 7.91 -20.56
CA LEU A 43 -2.99 7.39 -21.06
C LEU A 43 -3.66 6.32 -20.18
N THR A 44 -3.03 5.85 -19.11
CA THR A 44 -3.68 5.00 -18.10
C THR A 44 -4.70 5.82 -17.30
N ASN A 45 -5.92 5.31 -17.18
CA ASN A 45 -6.97 5.97 -16.40
C ASN A 45 -6.89 5.55 -14.92
N TYR A 46 -6.08 6.26 -14.14
CA TYR A 46 -5.90 5.96 -12.72
C TYR A 46 -7.17 6.18 -11.89
N THR A 47 -8.06 7.09 -12.30
CA THR A 47 -9.36 7.28 -11.65
C THR A 47 -10.25 6.04 -11.80
N ASN A 48 -10.24 5.38 -12.96
CA ASN A 48 -10.95 4.12 -13.12
C ASN A 48 -10.22 2.97 -12.41
N TRP A 49 -8.87 2.97 -12.42
CA TRP A 49 -8.09 1.95 -11.72
C TRP A 49 -8.38 1.91 -10.21
N THR A 50 -8.64 3.05 -9.57
CA THR A 50 -9.01 3.10 -8.14
C THR A 50 -10.47 2.74 -7.85
N GLN A 51 -11.34 2.61 -8.86
CA GLN A 51 -12.76 2.32 -8.62
C GLN A 51 -12.95 0.93 -8.01
N GLY A 52 -13.60 0.88 -6.85
CA GLY A 52 -13.89 -0.37 -6.14
C GLY A 52 -12.67 -1.00 -5.46
N ARG A 53 -11.51 -0.33 -5.47
CA ARG A 53 -10.34 -0.75 -4.68
C ARG A 53 -10.38 -0.11 -3.32
N GLU A 54 -10.03 -0.90 -2.32
CA GLU A 54 -9.80 -0.45 -0.96
C GLU A 54 -8.30 -0.49 -0.68
N PHE A 55 -7.80 0.57 -0.06
CA PHE A 55 -6.41 0.69 0.33
C PHE A 55 -6.34 0.75 1.85
N HIS A 56 -5.44 -0.03 2.43
CA HIS A 56 -5.28 -0.11 3.87
C HIS A 56 -3.85 0.23 4.28
N VAL A 57 -3.67 0.65 5.54
CA VAL A 57 -2.33 0.78 6.11
C VAL A 57 -1.63 -0.57 6.08
N GLY A 58 -0.41 -0.58 5.58
CA GLY A 58 0.39 -1.78 5.35
C GLY A 58 0.34 -2.29 3.91
N ASP A 59 -0.63 -1.86 3.10
CA ASP A 59 -0.68 -2.17 1.67
C ASP A 59 0.54 -1.60 0.94
N VAL A 60 0.87 -2.19 -0.21
CA VAL A 60 1.98 -1.78 -1.07
C VAL A 60 1.45 -1.35 -2.43
N LEU A 61 1.81 -0.15 -2.86
CA LEU A 61 1.66 0.26 -4.26
C LEU A 61 2.91 -0.14 -5.04
N VAL A 62 2.74 -0.94 -6.09
CA VAL A 62 3.83 -1.36 -6.98
C VAL A 62 3.73 -0.59 -8.28
N PHE A 63 4.71 0.28 -8.53
CA PHE A 63 4.83 1.10 -9.72
C PHE A 63 5.85 0.50 -10.69
N ASN A 64 5.36 -0.06 -11.79
CA ASN A 64 6.20 -0.58 -12.87
C ASN A 64 6.19 0.39 -14.05
N TYR A 65 7.37 0.82 -14.51
CA TYR A 65 7.53 1.81 -15.59
C TYR A 65 8.93 1.77 -16.21
N ASN A 66 9.08 2.34 -17.41
CA ASN A 66 10.41 2.62 -17.95
C ASN A 66 11.05 3.78 -17.16
N LYS A 67 12.06 3.46 -16.35
CA LYS A 67 12.75 4.43 -15.47
C LYS A 67 13.44 5.59 -16.20
N ASP A 68 13.70 5.44 -17.49
CA ASP A 68 14.30 6.51 -18.31
C ASP A 68 13.22 7.47 -18.86
N GLN A 69 11.93 7.14 -18.71
CA GLN A 69 10.78 7.92 -19.20
C GLN A 69 9.88 8.43 -18.07
N HIS A 70 9.78 7.70 -16.96
CA HIS A 70 8.91 8.06 -15.85
C HIS A 70 9.66 7.99 -14.52
N ASN A 71 9.01 8.52 -13.49
CA ASN A 71 9.38 8.38 -12.09
C ASN A 71 8.09 8.42 -11.25
N VAL A 72 8.21 8.18 -9.96
CA VAL A 72 7.11 8.33 -9.00
C VAL A 72 7.53 9.34 -7.96
N MET A 73 6.78 10.42 -7.85
CA MET A 73 7.00 11.47 -6.86
C MET A 73 5.78 11.53 -5.93
N GLN A 74 5.99 11.25 -4.65
CA GLN A 74 4.95 11.43 -3.64
C GLN A 74 4.89 12.90 -3.24
N VAL A 75 3.70 13.47 -3.23
CA VAL A 75 3.49 14.91 -3.02
C VAL A 75 2.33 15.16 -2.05
N ASN A 76 2.15 16.42 -1.66
CA ASN A 76 0.94 16.85 -0.96
C ASN A 76 -0.19 17.17 -1.95
N SER A 77 -1.40 17.43 -1.43
CA SER A 77 -2.58 17.72 -2.25
C SER A 77 -2.43 18.95 -3.17
N THR A 78 -1.77 20.01 -2.72
CA THR A 78 -1.53 21.21 -3.55
C THR A 78 -0.62 20.90 -4.73
N ALA A 79 0.53 20.29 -4.47
CA ALA A 79 1.47 19.87 -5.51
C ALA A 79 0.87 18.80 -6.43
N TYR A 80 0.01 17.92 -5.91
CA TYR A 80 -0.78 17.02 -6.76
C TYR A 80 -1.68 17.80 -7.71
N ALA A 81 -2.48 18.74 -7.20
CA ALA A 81 -3.42 19.52 -8.01
C ALA A 81 -2.71 20.29 -9.13
N ASP A 82 -1.59 20.94 -8.80
CA ASP A 82 -0.86 21.84 -9.69
C ASP A 82 0.28 21.17 -10.47
N CYS A 83 0.50 19.87 -10.27
CA CYS A 83 1.68 19.15 -10.78
C CYS A 83 3.02 19.80 -10.36
N GLY A 84 3.06 20.29 -9.12
CA GLY A 84 4.24 20.94 -8.53
C GLY A 84 5.35 19.93 -8.20
N ARG A 85 6.60 20.29 -8.51
CA ARG A 85 7.77 19.39 -8.38
C ARG A 85 8.75 19.79 -7.26
N ASP A 86 8.59 20.98 -6.68
CA ASP A 86 9.58 21.55 -5.75
C ASP A 86 9.40 21.12 -4.28
N ASN A 87 8.19 20.68 -3.90
CA ASN A 87 7.83 20.35 -2.51
C ASN A 87 7.32 18.90 -2.39
N TYR A 88 8.11 17.95 -2.89
CA TYR A 88 7.79 16.54 -2.81
C TYR A 88 8.21 15.92 -1.47
N ILE A 89 7.51 14.87 -1.07
CA ILE A 89 7.77 14.07 0.13
C ILE A 89 8.87 13.04 -0.16
N SER A 90 8.74 12.34 -1.29
CA SER A 90 9.69 11.31 -1.71
C SER A 90 9.72 11.19 -3.24
N LEU A 91 10.84 10.72 -3.78
CA LEU A 91 11.07 10.51 -5.21
C LEU A 91 11.66 9.12 -5.43
N PHE A 92 11.04 8.36 -6.33
CA PHE A 92 11.42 7.00 -6.68
C PHE A 92 11.70 6.90 -8.18
N THR A 93 12.75 6.17 -8.55
CA THR A 93 13.32 6.18 -9.92
C THR A 93 13.83 4.81 -10.38
N ASN A 94 13.43 3.71 -9.74
CA ASN A 94 13.97 2.39 -10.06
C ASN A 94 13.24 1.71 -11.24
N GLY A 95 12.01 2.13 -11.55
CA GLY A 95 11.17 1.53 -12.60
C GLY A 95 10.32 0.35 -12.13
N ASN A 96 10.47 -0.06 -10.87
CA ASN A 96 9.72 -1.14 -10.23
C ASN A 96 9.54 -0.85 -8.72
N ASP A 97 9.22 0.41 -8.39
CA ASP A 97 9.20 0.89 -7.02
C ASP A 97 8.00 0.34 -6.25
N SER A 98 8.28 -0.19 -5.06
CA SER A 98 7.28 -0.66 -4.11
C SER A 98 7.18 0.30 -2.94
N ILE A 99 6.02 0.92 -2.75
CA ILE A 99 5.77 1.95 -1.74
C ILE A 99 4.75 1.41 -0.74
N ILE A 100 5.16 1.26 0.52
CA ILE A 100 4.27 0.87 1.62
C ILE A 100 3.43 2.08 2.04
N ILE A 101 2.12 1.89 2.14
CA ILE A 101 1.19 2.87 2.69
C ILE A 101 1.22 2.77 4.21
N SER A 102 1.98 3.63 4.87
CA SER A 102 2.23 3.54 6.32
C SER A 102 1.24 4.34 7.18
N GLU A 103 0.38 5.16 6.57
CA GLU A 103 -0.49 6.10 7.28
C GLU A 103 -1.90 6.11 6.69
N VAL A 104 -2.89 6.35 7.55
CA VAL A 104 -4.28 6.57 7.13
C VAL A 104 -4.43 7.91 6.42
N GLY A 105 -5.40 8.00 5.50
CA GLY A 105 -5.74 9.21 4.78
C GLY A 105 -5.28 9.20 3.32
N GLU A 106 -5.31 10.39 2.72
CA GLU A 106 -5.02 10.57 1.31
C GLU A 106 -3.52 10.53 1.02
N HIS A 107 -3.14 9.81 -0.05
CA HIS A 107 -1.79 9.75 -0.59
C HIS A 107 -1.80 10.14 -2.06
N TRP A 108 -0.88 11.02 -2.44
CA TRP A 108 -0.80 11.56 -3.80
C TRP A 108 0.54 11.27 -4.45
N PHE A 109 0.48 10.77 -5.68
CA PHE A 109 1.63 10.43 -6.48
C PHE A 109 1.52 11.07 -7.87
N ILE A 110 2.62 11.59 -8.39
CA ILE A 110 2.70 12.15 -9.75
C ILE A 110 3.94 11.61 -10.47
N CYS A 111 3.89 11.62 -11.81
CA CYS A 111 5.10 11.56 -12.60
C CYS A 111 5.61 12.98 -12.81
N ALA A 112 6.84 13.25 -12.36
CA ALA A 112 7.46 14.56 -12.44
C ALA A 112 8.23 14.79 -13.75
N MET A 113 8.30 13.79 -14.64
CA MET A 113 8.95 13.92 -15.94
C MET A 113 8.12 14.79 -16.88
N TYR A 114 8.78 15.76 -17.51
CA TYR A 114 8.19 16.67 -18.51
C TYR A 114 6.80 17.17 -18.12
N ASP A 115 5.79 16.96 -18.95
CA ASP A 115 4.39 17.33 -18.75
C ASP A 115 3.50 16.12 -18.41
N HIS A 116 4.08 15.02 -17.90
CA HIS A 116 3.35 13.77 -17.72
C HIS A 116 2.23 13.86 -16.67
N CYS A 117 2.46 14.55 -15.55
CA CYS A 117 1.44 14.78 -14.54
C CYS A 117 0.25 15.58 -15.10
N GLU A 118 0.56 16.63 -15.87
CA GLU A 118 -0.41 17.52 -16.51
C GLU A 118 -1.25 16.75 -17.54
N ASN A 119 -0.67 15.73 -18.17
CA ASN A 119 -1.34 14.79 -19.06
C ASN A 119 -1.96 13.56 -18.35
N GLY A 120 -2.09 13.61 -17.03
CA GLY A 120 -2.88 12.65 -16.26
C GLY A 120 -2.11 11.50 -15.63
N GLN A 121 -0.77 11.46 -15.71
CA GLN A 121 0.04 10.47 -15.01
C GLN A 121 0.21 10.84 -13.53
N LYS A 122 -0.90 10.71 -12.80
CA LYS A 122 -1.05 11.05 -11.38
C LYS A 122 -2.09 10.14 -10.71
N LEU A 123 -1.87 9.80 -9.45
CA LEU A 123 -2.71 8.91 -8.65
C LEU A 123 -3.02 9.54 -7.29
N SER A 124 -4.28 9.48 -6.87
CA SER A 124 -4.74 9.75 -5.51
C SER A 124 -5.39 8.49 -4.98
N ILE A 125 -5.04 8.08 -3.77
CA ILE A 125 -5.73 7.01 -3.04
C ILE A 125 -6.06 7.51 -1.62
N ASN A 126 -7.07 6.89 -1.01
CA ASN A 126 -7.39 7.10 0.40
C ASN A 126 -7.24 5.79 1.15
N ALA A 127 -6.34 5.78 2.14
CA ALA A 127 -6.04 4.60 2.94
C ALA A 127 -6.81 4.61 4.27
N THR A 128 -7.43 3.49 4.60
CA THR A 128 -8.04 3.24 5.92
C THR A 128 -7.18 2.29 6.76
N LEU A 129 -7.60 2.00 8.00
CA LEU A 129 -6.93 1.01 8.85
C LEU A 129 -7.17 -0.42 8.38
#